data_AF-J9TMV1-F1
#
_entry.id   AF-J9TMV1-F1
#
_cell.length_a   1.000
_cell.length_b   1.000
_cell.length_c   1.000
_cell.angle_alpha   90.00
_cell.angle_beta   90.00
_cell.angle_gamma   90.00
#
_symmetry.space_group_name_H-M   'P 1'
#
loop_
_entity.id
_entity.type
_entity.pdbx_description
1 polymer ?
#
loop_
_entity_poly.entity_id
_entity_poly.type
_entity_poly.pdbx_seq_one_letter_code
_entity_poly.pdbx_strand_id
1 'polypeptide(L)' 'MRDMGLTAGAKPVKSARVVGEILGKYHPHGDSSAYGAMVRMAQDFTLRYPLIDGIGNFGSRDGDGAAAMRYTEARL' A
#
# COMPACT_ATOMS: atom_id res chain seq x y z
N MET A 1 -0.61 -6.93 6.98
CA MET A 1 -0.56 -5.67 7.77
C MET A 1 -1.01 -5.84 9.21
N ARG A 2 -2.14 -6.52 9.49
CA ARG A 2 -2.56 -6.84 10.87
C ARG A 2 -1.47 -7.59 11.66
N ASP A 3 -0.88 -8.63 11.07
CA ASP A 3 0.22 -9.40 11.69
C ASP A 3 1.49 -8.58 11.95
N MET A 4 1.64 -7.44 11.24
CA MET A 4 2.74 -6.51 11.43
C MET A 4 2.43 -5.43 12.48
N GLY A 5 1.24 -5.45 13.09
CA GLY A 5 0.79 -4.43 14.05
C GLY A 5 0.50 -3.06 13.44
N LEU A 6 0.33 -2.96 12.12
CA LEU A 6 0.08 -1.70 11.42
C LEU A 6 -1.40 -1.27 11.50
N THR A 7 -1.90 -1.11 12.72
CA THR A 7 -3.27 -0.63 12.98
C THR A 7 -3.42 0.86 12.64
N ALA A 8 -4.66 1.38 12.61
CA ALA A 8 -4.93 2.78 12.30
C ALA A 8 -4.23 3.80 13.22
N GLY A 9 -3.94 3.42 14.48
CA GLY A 9 -3.18 4.26 15.41
C GLY A 9 -1.65 4.16 15.27
N ALA A 10 -1.15 3.16 14.53
CA ALA A 10 0.28 2.94 14.37
C ALA A 10 0.91 3.98 13.43
N LYS A 11 2.22 4.23 13.58
CA LYS A 11 2.95 5.02 12.60
C LYS A 11 2.98 4.25 11.26
N PRO A 12 2.65 4.90 10.13
CA PRO A 12 2.75 4.25 8.83
C PRO A 12 4.20 3.89 8.53
N VAL A 13 4.39 2.85 7.74
CA VAL A 13 5.72 2.35 7.36
C VAL A 13 5.86 2.37 5.86
N LYS A 14 7.10 2.38 5.36
CA LYS A 14 7.36 2.31 3.92
C LYS A 14 6.60 1.17 3.27
N SER A 15 5.90 1.44 2.15
CA SER A 15 5.13 0.43 1.42
C SER A 15 6.00 -0.76 1.03
N ALA A 16 7.27 -0.52 0.70
CA ALA A 16 8.27 -1.58 0.44
C ALA A 16 8.39 -2.61 1.57
N ARG A 17 8.26 -2.21 2.84
CA ARG A 17 8.32 -3.13 3.99
C ARG A 17 7.12 -4.08 4.00
N VAL A 18 5.92 -3.56 3.72
CA VAL A 18 4.69 -4.37 3.67
C VAL A 18 4.70 -5.29 2.46
N VAL A 19 5.13 -4.80 1.30
CA VAL A 19 5.29 -5.63 0.10
C VAL A 19 6.27 -6.76 0.36
N GLY A 20 7.45 -6.48 0.92
CA GLY A 20 8.44 -7.49 1.27
C GLY A 20 7.91 -8.58 2.22
N GLU A 21 7.11 -8.18 3.23
CA GLU A 21 6.47 -9.13 4.14
C GLU A 21 5.49 -10.06 3.41
N ILE A 22 4.67 -9.51 2.50
CA ILE A 22 3.73 -10.28 1.69
C ILE A 22 4.48 -11.28 0.81
N LEU A 23 5.52 -10.83 0.11
CA LEU A 23 6.31 -11.68 -0.78
C LEU A 23 7.04 -12.80 -0.03
N GLY A 24 7.59 -12.48 1.14
CA GLY A 24 8.34 -13.44 1.94
C GLY A 24 7.48 -14.52 2.60
N LYS A 25 6.21 -14.23 2.89
CA LYS A 25 5.37 -15.12 3.73
C LYS A 25 4.13 -15.68 3.05
N TYR A 26 3.51 -14.94 2.13
CA TYR A 26 2.14 -15.24 1.70
C TYR A 26 1.97 -15.31 0.18
N HIS A 27 2.75 -14.54 -0.59
CA HIS A 27 2.58 -14.43 -2.04
C HIS A 27 3.93 -14.31 -2.76
N PRO A 28 4.66 -15.42 -2.97
CA PRO A 28 6.05 -15.42 -3.47
C PRO A 28 6.13 -15.26 -5.01
N HIS A 29 5.51 -14.20 -5.52
CA HIS A 29 5.53 -13.82 -6.94
C HIS A 29 6.07 -12.40 -7.13
N GLY A 30 5.98 -11.85 -8.35
CA GLY A 30 6.43 -10.49 -8.62
C GLY A 30 5.78 -9.45 -7.70
N ASP A 31 6.56 -8.43 -7.31
CA ASP A 31 6.15 -7.38 -6.38
C ASP A 31 5.02 -6.47 -6.89
N SER A 32 4.87 -6.38 -8.21
CA SER A 32 3.95 -5.48 -8.89
C SER A 32 2.50 -5.73 -8.52
N SER A 33 2.10 -6.99 -8.35
CA SER A 33 0.75 -7.36 -7.94
C SER A 33 0.43 -6.90 -6.51
N ALA A 34 1.37 -7.12 -5.57
CA ALA A 34 1.23 -6.75 -4.17
C ALA A 34 1.22 -5.22 -3.99
N TYR A 35 2.14 -4.51 -4.64
CA TYR A 35 2.16 -3.05 -4.58
C TYR A 35 0.97 -2.42 -5.30
N GLY A 36 0.59 -2.94 -6.47
CA GLY A 36 -0.58 -2.48 -7.20
C GLY A 36 -1.89 -2.64 -6.41
N ALA A 37 -2.04 -3.75 -5.70
CA ALA A 37 -3.19 -3.96 -4.80
C ALA A 37 -3.21 -2.94 -3.65
N MET A 38 -2.07 -2.70 -3.00
CA MET A 38 -1.96 -1.66 -1.96
C MET A 38 -2.34 -0.29 -2.51
N VAL A 39 -1.80 0.08 -3.68
CA VAL A 39 -2.08 1.38 -4.31
C VAL A 39 -3.57 1.54 -4.55
N ARG A 40 -4.22 0.52 -5.15
CA ARG A 40 -5.66 0.53 -5.42
C ARG A 40 -6.49 0.68 -4.14
N MET A 41 -6.08 0.03 -3.04
CA MET A 41 -6.81 0.06 -1.78
C MET A 41 -6.65 1.37 -0.99
N ALA A 42 -5.64 2.18 -1.32
CA ALA A 42 -5.40 3.50 -0.73
C ALA A 42 -6.09 4.66 -1.49
N GLN A 43 -6.60 4.40 -2.69
CA GLN A 43 -7.24 5.43 -3.53
C GLN A 43 -8.71 5.63 -3.16
N ASP A 44 -9.05 6.81 -2.64
CA ASP A 44 -10.42 7.24 -2.30
C ASP A 44 -11.36 7.36 -3.52
N PHE A 45 -10.80 7.61 -4.69
CA PHE A 45 -11.54 7.62 -5.95
C PHE A 45 -11.82 6.23 -6.52
N THR A 46 -11.12 5.19 -6.04
CA THR A 46 -11.30 3.81 -6.48
C THR A 46 -12.20 3.01 -5.53
N LEU A 47 -12.15 3.31 -4.23
CA LEU A 47 -12.97 2.64 -3.22
C LEU A 47 -13.82 3.65 -2.44
N ARG A 48 -15.10 3.32 -2.22
CA ARG A 48 -16.00 4.11 -1.36
C ARG A 48 -15.46 4.27 0.06
N TYR A 49 -14.82 3.22 0.58
CA TYR A 49 -14.18 3.17 1.89
C TYR A 49 -12.80 2.52 1.73
N PRO A 50 -11.72 3.33 1.63
CA PRO A 50 -10.36 2.82 1.56
C PRO A 50 -10.01 1.92 2.76
N LEU A 51 -9.26 0.85 2.48
CA LEU A 51 -8.82 -0.12 3.50
C LEU A 51 -7.36 0.10 3.93
N ILE A 52 -6.68 1.02 3.25
CA ILE A 52 -5.29 1.37 3.48
C ILE A 52 -5.23 2.89 3.63
N ASP A 53 -4.67 3.34 4.75
CA ASP A 53 -4.26 4.73 4.91
C ASP A 53 -2.85 4.89 4.33
N GLY A 54 -2.77 5.54 3.17
CA GLY A 54 -1.55 5.75 2.40
C GLY A 54 -1.02 7.18 2.51
N ILE A 55 0.29 7.34 2.71
CA ILE A 55 0.99 8.64 2.68
C ILE A 55 1.94 8.69 1.48
N GLY A 56 1.82 9.73 0.68
CA GLY A 56 2.62 9.96 -0.54
C GLY A 56 1.76 9.98 -1.80
N ASN A 57 2.40 9.90 -2.96
CA ASN A 57 1.67 9.87 -4.24
C ASN A 57 1.19 8.44 -4.57
N PHE A 58 -0.11 8.21 -4.40
CA PHE A 58 -0.82 6.98 -4.75
C PHE A 58 -1.58 7.06 -6.08
N GLY A 59 -1.24 8.04 -6.93
CA GLY A 59 -1.86 8.30 -8.23
C GLY A 59 -3.08 9.22 -8.13
N SER A 60 -3.63 9.57 -9.29
CA SER A 60 -4.76 10.50 -9.42
C SER A 60 -5.84 9.96 -10.36
N ARG A 61 -7.04 10.57 -10.33
CA ARG A 61 -8.09 10.32 -11.32
C ARG A 61 -7.71 10.77 -12.73
N ASP A 62 -6.75 11.69 -12.83
CA ASP A 62 -6.32 12.31 -14.08
C ASP A 62 -5.32 11.43 -14.85
N GLY A 63 -4.94 10.28 -14.29
CA GLY A 63 -4.09 9.28 -14.94
C GLY A 63 -2.65 9.26 -14.45
N ASP A 64 -2.30 10.05 -13.43
CA ASP A 64 -0.96 10.00 -12.85
C ASP A 64 -0.75 8.66 -12.14
N GLY A 65 0.37 8.00 -12.47
CA GLY A 65 0.79 6.78 -11.78
C GLY A 65 1.23 7.04 -10.35
N ALA A 66 1.10 6.03 -9.49
CA ALA A 66 1.64 6.07 -8.15
C ALA A 66 3.18 6.15 -8.17
N ALA A 67 3.76 6.78 -7.15
CA ALA A 67 5.19 6.75 -6.93
C ALA A 67 5.66 5.31 -6.63
N ALA A 68 6.96 5.04 -6.74
CA ALA A 68 7.52 3.74 -6.34
C ALA A 68 7.37 3.49 -4.83
N MET A 69 7.24 2.22 -4.43
CA MET A 69 6.98 1.77 -3.05
C MET A 69 7.99 2.23 -1.98
N ARG A 70 9.15 2.75 -2.38
CA ARG A 70 10.16 3.35 -1.48
C ARG A 70 9.82 4.79 -1.08
N TYR A 71 8.93 5.46 -1.81
CA TYR A 71 8.52 6.85 -1.58
C TYR A 71 7.16 6.98 -0.91
N THR A 72 6.40 5.89 -0.82
CA THR A 72 5.09 5.84 -0.15
C THR A 72 5.18 5.13 1.20
N GLU A 73 4.26 5.47 2.09
CA GLU A 73 4.06 4.79 3.37
C GLU A 73 2.60 4.34 3.48
N ALA A 74 2.36 3.29 4.27
CA ALA A 74 1.03 2.71 4.44
C ALA A 74 0.82 2.11 5.83
N ARG A 75 -0.43 2.13 6.29
CA ARG A 75 -0.98 1.37 7.41
C ARG A 75 -2.44 0.98 7.10
N LEU A 76 -3.08 0.25 8.02
CA LEU A 76 -4.52 -0.03 7.97
C LEU A 76 -5.34 1.22 8.29
#